data_AF-A0ABD2V2N2-F1
#
_entry.id   AF-A0ABD2V2N2-F1
#
_cell.length_a   1.000
_cell.length_b   1.000
_cell.length_c   1.000
_cell.angle_alpha   90.00
_cell.angle_beta   90.00
_cell.angle_gamma   90.00
#
_symmetry.space_group_name_H-M   'P 1'
#
loop_
_entity.id
_entity.type
_entity.pdbx_description
1 polymer ?
#
loop_
_entity_poly.entity_id
_entity_poly.type
_entity_poly.pdbx_seq_one_letter_code
_entity_poly.pdbx_strand_id
1 'polypeptide(L)'
;MMELANRAIQEYNERECNVFKYKVLKIEKVNSTVTDYFDYFMTVKVRNLTLVTPIETFQIHAGKRCRDDGGKAIYCSQPKREAVVGLANCDLCLRKLRGEACQGEKEKALEEV
;
A
#
# COMPACT_ATOMS: atom_id res chain seq x y z
N MET A 1 7.03 -2.86 -11.21
CA MET A 1 7.05 -2.23 -9.87
C MET A 1 6.81 -0.73 -9.94
N MET A 2 7.47 0.01 -10.84
CA MET A 2 7.20 1.44 -11.02
C MET A 2 5.73 1.75 -11.35
N GLU A 3 5.12 0.96 -12.23
CA GLU A 3 3.68 1.06 -12.54
C GLU A 3 2.79 0.90 -11.30
N LEU A 4 3.10 -0.08 -10.43
CA LEU A 4 2.38 -0.25 -9.17
C LEU A 4 2.56 0.93 -8.23
N ALA A 5 3.79 1.46 -8.14
CA ALA A 5 4.06 2.64 -7.33
C ALA A 5 3.27 3.85 -7.84
N ASN A 6 3.25 4.07 -9.16
CA ASN A 6 2.48 5.15 -9.79
C ASN A 6 0.99 5.01 -9.52
N ARG A 7 0.43 3.81 -9.74
CA ARG A 7 -0.97 3.51 -9.47
C ARG A 7 -1.32 3.75 -8.00
N ALA A 8 -0.50 3.28 -7.06
CA ALA A 8 -0.74 3.47 -5.63
C ALA A 8 -0.69 4.94 -5.18
N ILE A 9 0.14 5.75 -5.81
CA ILE A 9 0.17 7.19 -5.55
C ILE A 9 -1.00 7.90 -6.22
N GLN A 10 -1.42 7.46 -7.41
CA GLN A 10 -2.62 7.98 -8.06
C GLN A 10 -3.87 7.70 -7.22
N GLU A 11 -4.07 6.45 -6.80
CA GLU A 11 -5.18 6.07 -5.91
C GLU A 11 -5.13 6.85 -4.59
N TYR A 12 -3.93 7.12 -4.05
CA TYR A 12 -3.79 7.98 -2.88
C TYR A 12 -4.23 9.42 -3.18
N ASN A 13 -3.81 10.01 -4.30
CA ASN A 13 -4.17 11.37 -4.70
C ASN A 13 -5.67 11.55 -4.97
N GLU A 14 -6.36 10.50 -5.42
CA GLU A 14 -7.80 10.53 -5.77
C GLU A 14 -8.73 10.45 -4.55
N ARG A 15 -8.21 10.08 -3.37
CA ARG A 15 -9.01 10.09 -2.12
C ARG A 15 -9.48 11.51 -1.82
N GLU A 16 -10.79 11.69 -1.66
CA GLU A 16 -11.43 13.02 -1.53
C GLU A 16 -10.88 13.87 -0.38
N CYS A 17 -10.36 13.25 0.69
CA CYS A 17 -9.79 13.96 1.84
C CYS A 17 -8.32 14.41 1.66
N ASN A 18 -7.66 14.07 0.54
CA ASN A 18 -6.25 14.38 0.33
C ASN A 18 -6.04 15.71 -0.40
N VAL A 19 -5.71 16.74 0.39
CA VAL A 19 -5.35 18.08 -0.08
C VAL A 19 -4.03 18.09 -0.88
N PHE A 20 -3.11 17.19 -0.54
CA PHE A 20 -1.80 17.09 -1.18
C PHE A 20 -1.82 16.16 -2.38
N LYS A 21 -1.11 16.57 -3.45
CA LYS A 21 -0.89 15.75 -4.65
C LYS A 21 0.57 15.36 -4.74
N TYR A 22 0.82 14.10 -5.13
CA TYR A 22 2.15 13.53 -5.19
C TYR A 22 2.47 12.91 -6.55
N LYS A 23 3.76 12.89 -6.91
CA LYS A 23 4.28 12.18 -8.08
C LYS A 23 5.46 11.29 -7.69
N VAL A 24 5.46 10.04 -8.13
CA VAL A 24 6.61 9.13 -7.90
C VAL A 24 7.84 9.66 -8.61
N LEU A 25 8.97 9.71 -7.90
CA LEU A 25 10.28 10.01 -8.45
C LEU A 25 11.07 8.73 -8.70
N LYS A 26 11.20 7.89 -7.67
CA LYS A 26 11.93 6.62 -7.73
C LYS A 26 11.47 5.66 -6.66
N ILE A 27 11.74 4.38 -6.87
CA ILE A 27 11.66 3.35 -5.85
C ILE A 27 13.02 3.26 -5.17
N GLU A 28 13.08 3.39 -3.85
CA GLU A 28 14.33 3.25 -3.09
C GLU A 28 14.58 1.81 -2.66
N LYS A 29 13.53 1.12 -2.22
CA LYS A 29 13.63 -0.24 -1.71
C LYS A 29 12.39 -1.02 -2.08
N VAL A 30 12.59 -2.30 -2.44
CA VAL A 30 11.51 -3.28 -2.58
C VAL A 30 11.91 -4.49 -1.75
N ASN A 31 11.05 -4.90 -0.83
CA ASN A 31 11.12 -6.23 -0.23
C ASN A 31 9.96 -7.06 -0.79
N SER A 32 10.19 -8.34 -1.03
CA SER A 32 9.15 -9.26 -1.47
C SER A 32 9.10 -10.48 -0.57
N THR A 33 7.89 -10.95 -0.30
CA THR A 33 7.67 -12.22 0.41
C THR A 33 6.78 -13.10 -0.45
N VAL A 34 7.12 -14.38 -0.54
CA VAL A 34 6.35 -15.37 -1.30
C VAL A 34 5.75 -16.36 -0.30
N THR A 35 4.43 -16.32 -0.19
CA THR A 35 3.61 -17.31 0.55
C THR A 35 2.56 -17.85 -0.42
N ASP A 36 1.27 -17.90 -0.04
CA ASP A 36 0.15 -18.06 -0.99
C ASP A 36 -0.07 -16.82 -1.87
N TYR A 37 0.62 -15.72 -1.54
CA TYR A 37 0.63 -14.45 -2.25
C TYR A 37 2.08 -14.03 -2.53
N PHE A 38 2.28 -13.34 -3.66
CA PHE A 38 3.46 -12.52 -3.91
C PHE A 38 3.21 -11.14 -3.32
N ASP A 39 3.73 -10.91 -2.11
CA ASP A 39 3.66 -9.62 -1.44
C ASP A 39 4.87 -8.75 -1.77
N TYR A 40 4.62 -7.47 -1.99
CA TYR A 40 5.63 -6.45 -2.30
C TYR A 40 5.48 -5.27 -1.34
N PHE A 41 6.56 -4.98 -0.62
CA PHE A 41 6.70 -3.82 0.26
C PHE A 41 7.69 -2.85 -0.35
N MET A 42 7.17 -1.77 -0.93
CA MET A 42 7.96 -0.75 -1.62
C MET A 42 8.12 0.48 -0.73
N THR A 43 9.35 1.00 -0.68
CA THR A 43 9.64 2.36 -0.20
C THR A 43 9.92 3.23 -1.41
N VAL A 44 9.13 4.28 -1.60
CA VAL A 44 9.20 5.13 -2.79
C VAL A 44 9.43 6.58 -2.39
N LYS A 45 10.24 7.30 -3.18
CA LYS A 45 10.38 8.75 -3.07
C LYS A 45 9.35 9.40 -3.97
N VAL A 46 8.61 10.34 -3.41
CA VAL A 46 7.59 11.10 -4.14
C VAL A 46 7.89 12.59 -4.02
N ARG A 47 7.56 13.35 -5.07
CA ARG A 47 7.55 14.81 -5.03
C ARG A 47 6.17 15.26 -4.61
N ASN A 48 6.09 16.11 -3.58
CA ASN A 48 4.88 16.84 -3.26
C ASN A 48 4.70 17.93 -4.34
N LEU A 49 3.55 17.96 -4.98
CA LEU A 49 3.21 18.93 -6.03
C LEU A 49 2.45 20.14 -5.47
N THR A 50 1.93 20.03 -4.25
CA THR A 50 1.13 21.06 -3.58
C THR A 50 1.99 21.95 -2.68
N LEU A 51 3.04 21.41 -2.07
CA LEU A 51 3.96 22.13 -1.19
C LEU A 51 5.28 22.46 -1.89
N VAL A 52 5.96 23.51 -1.40
CA VAL A 52 7.32 23.91 -1.82
C VAL A 52 8.39 22.94 -1.29
N THR A 53 8.04 22.03 -0.37
CA THR A 53 8.94 20.98 0.11
C THR A 53 9.15 19.90 -0.97
N PRO A 54 10.39 19.41 -1.17
CA PRO A 54 10.72 18.83 -2.47
C PRO A 54 10.41 17.34 -2.57
N ILE A 55 10.66 16.55 -1.52
CA ILE A 55 10.64 15.08 -1.62
C ILE A 55 10.21 14.44 -0.30
N GLU A 56 9.19 13.58 -0.37
CA GLU A 56 8.70 12.76 0.73
C GLU A 56 8.92 11.27 0.44
N THR A 57 8.74 10.43 1.47
CA THR A 57 8.90 8.98 1.37
C THR A 57 7.57 8.32 1.64
N PHE A 58 7.16 7.39 0.78
CA PHE A 58 5.93 6.59 0.94
C PHE A 58 6.28 5.13 1.10
N GLN A 59 5.44 4.42 1.85
CA GLN A 59 5.43 2.96 1.92
C GLN A 59 4.18 2.44 1.22
N ILE A 60 4.40 1.45 0.36
CA ILE A 60 3.34 0.81 -0.42
C ILE A 60 3.41 -0.69 -0.19
N HIS A 61 2.27 -1.28 0.15
CA HIS A 61 2.06 -2.73 0.17
C HIS A 61 1.15 -3.10 -0.98
N ALA A 62 1.64 -3.95 -1.87
CA ALA A 62 0.91 -4.50 -2.99
C ALA A 62 1.11 -6.00 -3.05
N GLY A 63 0.22 -6.72 -3.71
CA GLY A 63 0.41 -8.15 -3.91
C GLY A 63 -0.42 -8.75 -5.01
N LYS A 64 -0.16 -10.04 -5.27
CA LYS A 64 -0.88 -10.86 -6.25
C LYS A 64 -1.01 -12.28 -5.69
N ARG A 65 -2.15 -12.95 -5.91
CA ARG A 65 -2.31 -14.38 -5.59
C ARG A 65 -1.41 -15.23 -6.50
N CYS A 66 -0.78 -16.26 -5.94
CA CYS A 66 0.16 -17.12 -6.68
C CYS A 66 -0.50 -17.93 -7.80
N ARG A 67 -1.81 -18.21 -7.71
CA ARG A 67 -2.57 -19.08 -8.65
C ARG A 67 -3.57 -18.35 -9.53
N ASP A 68 -3.61 -17.03 -9.46
CA ASP A 68 -4.58 -16.22 -10.20
C ASP A 68 -3.86 -15.45 -11.30
N ASP A 69 -4.44 -15.38 -12.50
CA ASP A 69 -3.98 -14.45 -13.55
C ASP A 69 -4.40 -13.00 -13.24
N GLY A 70 -5.24 -12.81 -12.21
CA GLY A 70 -5.63 -11.53 -11.66
C GLY A 70 -4.47 -10.55 -11.50
N GLY A 71 -4.76 -9.28 -11.82
CA GLY A 71 -3.82 -8.18 -11.73
C GLY A 71 -3.28 -7.96 -10.31
N LYS A 72 -2.16 -7.25 -10.21
CA LYS A 72 -1.58 -6.84 -8.92
C LYS A 72 -2.52 -5.87 -8.21
N ALA A 73 -2.80 -6.12 -6.93
CA ALA A 73 -3.63 -5.28 -6.07
C ALA A 73 -2.75 -4.40 -5.16
N ILE A 74 -3.24 -3.21 -4.84
CA ILE A 74 -2.62 -2.31 -3.85
C ILE A 74 -3.42 -2.44 -2.56
N TYR A 75 -2.76 -2.86 -1.49
CA TYR A 75 -3.40 -3.04 -0.19
C TYR A 75 -3.30 -1.77 0.66
N CYS A 76 -2.10 -1.15 0.71
CA CYS A 76 -1.90 0.10 1.44
C CYS A 76 -0.89 1.01 0.73
N SER A 77 -1.11 2.33 0.83
CA SER A 77 -0.21 3.38 0.35
C SER A 77 -0.29 4.53 1.34
N GLN A 78 0.83 4.82 2.03
CA GLN A 78 0.88 5.83 3.09
C GLN A 78 2.23 6.56 3.13
N PRO A 79 2.28 7.83 3.56
CA PRO A 79 3.53 8.51 3.88
C PRO A 79 4.28 7.75 4.97
N LYS A 80 5.59 7.57 4.80
CA LYS A 80 6.49 6.99 5.80
C LYS A 80 6.75 8.06 6.87
N ARG A 81 5.87 8.19 7.85
CA ARG A 81 6.11 9.03 9.04
C ARG A 81 7.05 8.31 10.00
N GLU A 82 7.93 9.04 10.68
CA GLU A 82 8.47 8.59 11.97
C GLU A 82 7.28 8.44 12.92
N ALA A 83 7.24 7.39 13.74
CA ALA A 83 6.07 7.01 14.52
C ALA A 83 5.55 8.16 15.42
N VAL A 84 4.63 8.97 14.89
CA VAL A 84 3.86 9.91 15.70
C VAL A 84 2.73 9.09 16.31
N VAL A 85 2.80 8.89 17.63
CA VAL A 85 1.77 8.23 18.43
C VAL A 85 0.40 8.78 18.02
N GLY A 86 -0.44 7.94 17.42
CA GLY A 86 -1.84 8.26 17.13
C GLY A 86 -2.27 8.34 15.66
N LEU A 87 -1.38 8.21 14.68
CA LEU A 87 -1.79 8.06 13.27
C LEU A 87 -1.63 6.61 12.83
N ALA A 88 -2.76 5.99 12.49
CA ALA A 88 -2.87 4.61 12.05
C ALA A 88 -1.96 4.35 10.82
N ASN A 89 -0.74 3.89 11.08
CA ASN A 89 -0.07 2.93 10.22
C ASN A 89 -1.13 1.88 9.86
N CYS A 90 -1.33 1.58 8.57
CA CYS A 90 -2.36 0.63 8.14
C CYS A 90 -2.30 -0.64 9.02
N ASP A 91 -3.31 -0.86 9.88
CA ASP A 91 -3.37 -1.98 10.83
C ASP A 91 -3.21 -3.32 10.11
N LEU A 92 -3.71 -3.39 8.86
CA LEU A 92 -3.55 -4.52 7.96
C LEU A 92 -2.07 -4.80 7.62
N CYS A 93 -1.29 -3.75 7.35
CA CYS A 93 0.13 -3.85 7.02
C CYS A 93 0.99 -4.11 8.28
N LEU A 94 0.60 -3.62 9.46
CA LEU A 94 1.26 -3.91 10.75
C LEU A 94 1.05 -5.36 11.24
N ARG A 95 -0.19 -5.87 11.20
CA ARG A 95 -0.51 -7.25 11.62
C ARG A 95 0.23 -8.29 10.77
N LYS A 96 0.32 -8.06 9.45
CA LYS A 96 1.07 -8.92 8.51
C LYS A 96 2.58 -8.87 8.73
N LEU A 97 3.17 -7.72 9.07
CA LEU A 97 4.59 -7.59 9.38
C LEU A 97 4.98 -8.27 10.72
N ARG A 98 4.05 -8.34 11.68
CA ARG A 98 4.23 -9.01 12.97
C ARG A 98 4.03 -10.53 12.93
N GLY A 99 3.69 -11.10 11.77
CA GLY A 99 3.42 -12.53 11.62
C GLY A 99 2.10 -12.98 12.22
N GLU A 100 1.18 -12.06 12.52
CA GLU A 100 -0.15 -12.39 13.04
C GLU A 100 -1.06 -12.78 11.87
N ALA A 101 -1.46 -14.05 11.81
CA ALA A 101 -2.33 -14.58 10.78
C ALA A 101 -3.69 -13.85 10.80
N CYS A 102 -4.16 -13.39 9.63
CA CYS A 102 -5.55 -12.96 9.48
C CYS A 102 -6.46 -14.16 9.77
N GLN A 103 -7.10 -14.20 10.95
CA GLN A 103 -8.32 -14.96 11.11
C GLN A 103 -9.34 -14.37 10.14
N GLY A 104 -9.66 -15.12 9.09
CA GLY A 104 -10.60 -14.71 8.07
C GLY A 104 -11.95 -14.39 8.70
N GLU A 105 -12.43 -13.17 8.45
CA GLU A 105 -13.85 -12.90 8.53
C GLU A 105 -14.51 -13.75 7.44
N LYS A 106 -15.20 -14.81 7.87
CA LYS A 106 -16.11 -15.57 7.02
C LYS A 106 -17.29 -14.67 6.71
N GLU A 107 -17.25 -13.98 5.59
CA GLU A 107 -18.46 -13.37 5.03
C GLU A 107 -19.32 -14.50 4.46
N LYS A 108 -20.32 -14.92 5.23
CA LYS A 108 -21.38 -15.82 4.79
C LYS A 108 -22.41 -14.95 4.06
N ALA A 109 -22.50 -15.07 2.74
CA ALA A 109 -23.67 -14.62 2.00
C ALA A 109 -23.81 -15.44 0.71
N LEU A 110 -24.44 -16.61 0.83
CA LEU A 110 -25.31 -17.14 -0.22
C LEU A 110 -26.27 -18.12 0.44
N GLU A 111 -27.53 -17.73 0.57
CA GLU A 111 -28.63 -18.68 0.59
C GLU A 111 -29.57 -18.23 -0.53
N GLU A 112 -29.54 -19.00 -1.60
CA GLU A 112 -30.57 -19.04 -2.63
C GLU A 112 -31.76 -19.84 -2.08
N VAL A 113 -32.98 -19.30 -2.17
CA VAL A 113 -34.21 -19.93 -2.72
C VAL A 113 -35.24 -18.82 -2.94
#